data_AF-F5XIM1-F1
#
_entry.id   AF-F5XIM1-F1
#
_cell.length_a   1.000
_cell.length_b   1.000
_cell.length_c   1.000
_cell.angle_alpha   90.00
_cell.angle_beta   90.00
_cell.angle_gamma   90.00
#
_symmetry.space_group_name_H-M   'P 1'
#
loop_
_entity.id
_entity.type
_entity.pdbx_description
1 polymer ?
#
loop_
_entity_poly.entity_id
_entity_poly.type
_entity_poly.pdbx_seq_one_letter_code
_entity_poly.pdbx_strand_id
1 'polypeptide(L)'
;MCPAPPRRIPPSTGVALRRFSLPTAVAATAVAAVLLTGCQADSTAGSPTVPPPPATATTTAAATPDPAATPPSAPSAPSSPRPSAATARSKAASPAADATIAVTIADGKVRPNAEDVKVKQGQTVRVTIRSDVDESIHVHGYDKTAKASPGEPGEVTFTADVKGVFEIETHESAKLAAKLIVS
;
A
#
# COMPACT_ATOMS: atom_id res chain seq x y z
N MET A 1 -43.66 25.89 -7.97
CA MET A 1 -42.57 24.92 -7.83
C MET A 1 -43.16 23.51 -7.76
N CYS A 2 -42.82 22.61 -8.68
CA CYS A 2 -43.28 21.21 -8.61
C CYS A 2 -42.32 20.37 -7.73
N PRO A 3 -42.83 19.49 -6.87
CA PRO A 3 -41.98 18.58 -6.08
C PRO A 3 -41.37 17.50 -6.98
N ALA A 4 -40.08 17.24 -6.79
CA ALA A 4 -39.33 16.21 -7.52
C ALA A 4 -39.79 14.79 -7.11
N PRO A 5 -39.87 13.82 -8.04
CA PRO A 5 -40.27 12.46 -7.72
C PRO A 5 -39.16 11.71 -6.96
N PRO A 6 -39.53 10.71 -6.12
CA PRO A 6 -38.57 9.92 -5.37
C PRO A 6 -37.71 9.04 -6.31
N ARG A 7 -36.39 9.05 -6.08
CA ARG A 7 -35.44 8.21 -6.79
C ARG A 7 -35.65 6.73 -6.41
N ARG A 8 -36.04 5.91 -7.37
CA ARG A 8 -36.06 4.44 -7.23
C ARG A 8 -34.62 3.92 -7.16
N ILE A 9 -34.29 3.19 -6.10
CA ILE A 9 -33.04 2.44 -5.96
C ILE A 9 -33.24 1.08 -6.65
N PRO A 10 -32.39 0.67 -7.61
CA PRO A 10 -32.48 -0.66 -8.21
C PRO A 10 -32.08 -1.75 -7.19
N PRO A 11 -32.67 -2.94 -7.25
CA PRO A 11 -32.27 -4.04 -6.38
C PRO A 11 -30.84 -4.49 -6.70
N SER A 12 -30.00 -4.62 -5.67
CA SER A 12 -28.67 -5.22 -5.74
C SER A 12 -28.77 -6.62 -6.34
N THR A 13 -28.33 -6.78 -7.58
CA THR A 13 -28.08 -8.09 -8.18
C THR A 13 -27.00 -8.80 -7.38
N GLY A 14 -27.42 -9.76 -6.56
CA GLY A 14 -26.53 -10.67 -5.85
C GLY A 14 -25.68 -11.43 -6.85
N VAL A 15 -24.36 -11.26 -6.74
CA VAL A 15 -23.38 -12.05 -7.48
C VAL A 15 -23.51 -13.49 -7.02
N ALA A 16 -24.13 -14.32 -7.86
CA ALA A 16 -24.22 -15.76 -7.65
C ALA A 16 -22.80 -16.35 -7.61
N LEU A 17 -22.38 -16.86 -6.45
CA LEU A 17 -21.16 -17.67 -6.33
C LEU A 17 -21.34 -18.92 -7.19
N ARG A 18 -20.75 -18.91 -8.39
CA ARG A 18 -20.60 -20.10 -9.22
C ARG A 18 -19.68 -21.06 -8.48
N ARG A 19 -20.26 -22.16 -7.99
CA ARG A 19 -19.52 -23.30 -7.42
C ARG A 19 -18.74 -23.96 -8.56
N PHE A 20 -17.48 -23.56 -8.69
CA PHE A 20 -16.56 -24.15 -9.66
C PHE A 20 -16.14 -25.52 -9.11
N SER A 21 -16.65 -26.58 -9.72
CA SER A 21 -16.26 -27.96 -9.40
C SER A 21 -14.86 -28.18 -9.99
N LEU A 22 -13.84 -28.33 -9.15
CA LEU A 22 -12.48 -28.67 -9.61
C LEU A 22 -12.42 -30.18 -9.94
N PRO A 23 -11.82 -30.58 -11.08
CA PRO A 23 -11.42 -31.96 -11.28
C PRO A 23 -10.11 -32.21 -10.51
N THR A 24 -10.12 -33.21 -9.63
CA THR A 24 -8.95 -33.79 -8.97
C THR A 24 -8.05 -34.43 -10.03
N ALA A 25 -6.92 -33.79 -10.33
CA ALA A 25 -5.83 -34.41 -11.08
C ALA A 25 -4.72 -34.80 -10.10
N VAL A 26 -4.67 -36.09 -9.77
CA VAL A 26 -3.55 -36.74 -9.10
C VAL A 26 -2.50 -37.06 -10.18
N ALA A 27 -1.26 -36.57 -10.04
CA ALA A 27 -0.15 -37.06 -10.87
C ALA A 27 1.20 -36.94 -10.14
N ALA A 28 1.62 -38.09 -9.62
CA ALA A 28 2.96 -38.66 -9.50
C ALA A 28 4.16 -37.74 -9.16
N THR A 29 4.68 -37.98 -7.96
CA THR A 29 6.04 -37.71 -7.49
C THR A 29 7.11 -38.37 -8.38
N ALA A 30 8.13 -37.62 -8.76
CA ALA A 30 9.44 -38.15 -9.13
C ALA A 30 10.50 -37.42 -8.31
N VAL A 31 11.03 -38.11 -7.28
CA VAL A 31 12.17 -37.70 -6.48
C VAL A 31 13.43 -38.04 -7.29
N ALA A 32 14.19 -37.03 -7.69
CA ALA A 32 15.55 -37.21 -8.20
C ALA A 32 16.52 -36.53 -7.24
N ALA A 33 17.07 -37.32 -6.32
CA ALA A 33 18.21 -36.94 -5.50
C ALA A 33 19.49 -37.13 -6.33
N VAL A 34 20.22 -36.03 -6.58
CA VAL A 34 21.61 -36.09 -7.04
C VAL A 34 22.44 -35.25 -6.09
N LEU A 35 23.20 -35.96 -5.25
CA LEU A 35 24.29 -35.43 -4.44
C LEU A 35 25.54 -35.45 -5.31
N LEU A 36 26.14 -34.28 -5.58
CA LEU A 36 27.58 -34.20 -5.85
C LEU A 36 28.18 -32.94 -5.21
N THR A 37 28.98 -33.25 -4.20
CA THR A 37 30.00 -32.48 -3.51
C THR A 37 30.94 -31.75 -4.47
N GLY A 38 31.20 -30.46 -4.24
CA GLY A 38 32.16 -29.66 -5.01
C GLY A 38 32.73 -28.50 -4.19
N CYS A 39 34.06 -28.39 -4.20
CA CYS A 39 34.91 -27.71 -3.22
C CYS A 39 34.75 -26.19 -3.00
N GLN A 40 35.03 -25.85 -1.74
CA GLN A 40 35.46 -24.56 -1.21
C GLN A 40 36.66 -23.95 -1.95
N ALA A 41 36.69 -22.61 -1.98
CA ALA A 41 37.81 -21.69 -1.71
C ALA A 41 37.87 -20.53 -2.71
N ASP A 42 37.47 -19.32 -2.29
CA ASP A 42 38.43 -18.26 -1.91
C ASP A 42 37.64 -16.99 -1.56
N SER A 43 37.77 -16.54 -0.31
CA SER A 43 37.25 -15.27 0.16
C SER A 43 38.30 -14.19 -0.07
N THR A 44 38.28 -13.53 -1.23
CA THR A 44 38.95 -12.24 -1.36
C THR A 44 38.00 -11.12 -0.94
N ALA A 45 38.10 -10.77 0.34
CA ALA A 45 37.52 -9.60 0.94
C ALA A 45 38.04 -8.34 0.23
N GLY A 46 37.15 -7.64 -0.46
CA GLY A 46 37.38 -6.32 -1.04
C GLY A 46 36.31 -5.34 -0.54
N SER A 47 36.26 -5.10 0.77
CA SER A 47 35.49 -3.98 1.32
C SER A 47 36.35 -2.72 1.29
N PRO A 48 36.04 -1.69 0.47
CA PRO A 48 36.57 -0.37 0.74
C PRO A 48 35.86 0.20 1.98
N THR A 49 36.53 0.10 3.13
CA THR A 49 36.21 0.87 4.33
C THR A 49 36.32 2.36 3.99
N VAL A 50 35.17 2.99 3.74
CA VAL A 50 35.07 4.46 3.74
C VAL A 50 34.95 4.89 5.21
N PRO A 51 35.89 5.66 5.77
CA PRO A 51 35.73 6.20 7.11
C PRO A 51 34.62 7.29 7.12
N PRO A 52 33.73 7.30 8.12
CA PRO A 52 32.79 8.40 8.29
C PRO A 52 33.52 9.70 8.71
N PRO A 53 33.01 10.88 8.34
CA PRO A 53 33.53 12.16 8.81
C PRO A 53 33.28 12.33 10.33
N PRO A 54 34.12 13.13 11.04
CA PRO A 54 33.98 13.32 12.48
C PRO A 54 32.69 14.09 12.81
N ALA A 55 31.94 13.55 13.77
CA ALA A 55 30.84 14.22 14.43
C ALA A 55 31.37 15.41 15.24
N THR A 56 31.05 16.62 14.82
CA THR A 56 31.17 17.80 15.68
C THR A 56 30.02 17.80 16.67
N ALA A 57 30.31 17.32 17.88
CA ALA A 57 29.53 17.62 19.06
C ALA A 57 29.61 19.14 19.33
N THR A 58 28.47 19.81 19.43
CA THR A 58 28.39 21.12 20.09
C THR A 58 27.51 20.94 21.32
N THR A 59 28.17 20.90 22.47
CA THR A 59 27.58 21.06 23.79
C THR A 59 27.48 22.56 24.08
N THR A 60 26.37 23.03 24.65
CA THR A 60 26.22 24.28 25.44
C THR A 60 24.79 24.23 26.01
N ALA A 61 24.56 23.74 27.22
CA ALA A 61 24.75 24.40 28.54
C ALA A 61 23.68 25.47 28.86
N ALA A 62 22.71 25.03 29.67
CA ALA A 62 22.11 25.65 30.86
C ALA A 62 21.76 27.14 30.90
N ALA A 63 20.50 27.43 31.26
CA ALA A 63 20.15 28.50 32.21
C ALA A 63 18.82 28.18 32.94
N THR A 64 18.89 28.29 34.26
CA THR A 64 17.87 28.17 35.33
C THR A 64 18.02 29.47 36.16
N PRO A 65 17.15 29.89 37.11
CA PRO A 65 15.68 29.99 37.23
C PRO A 65 15.23 31.47 37.50
N ASP A 66 14.04 31.63 38.11
CA ASP A 66 13.61 32.66 39.11
C ASP A 66 12.53 33.69 38.66
N PRO A 67 11.73 34.30 39.57
CA PRO A 67 10.67 33.67 40.37
C PRO A 67 9.30 34.41 40.32
N ALA A 68 8.30 33.78 40.96
CA ALA A 68 7.20 34.36 41.75
C ALA A 68 6.33 35.53 41.21
N ALA A 69 5.03 35.25 41.06
CA ALA A 69 3.96 36.10 41.60
C ALA A 69 2.60 35.35 41.66
N THR A 70 2.14 35.07 42.88
CA THR A 70 0.73 34.86 43.29
C THR A 70 0.18 36.22 43.81
N PRO A 71 -1.13 36.46 44.10
CA PRO A 71 -2.44 35.82 43.81
C PRO A 71 -3.42 36.91 43.21
N PRO A 72 -4.80 36.92 43.25
CA PRO A 72 -5.78 36.15 44.03
C PRO A 72 -7.01 35.58 43.27
N SER A 73 -7.80 34.85 44.07
CA SER A 73 -9.00 34.07 43.78
C SER A 73 -10.27 34.87 43.40
N ALA A 74 -11.19 34.12 42.76
CA ALA A 74 -12.67 34.15 42.82
C ALA A 74 -13.39 34.55 41.51
N PRO A 75 -14.65 34.12 41.27
CA PRO A 75 -15.37 32.89 41.65
C PRO A 75 -15.93 32.11 40.43
N SER A 76 -16.44 30.90 40.70
CA SER A 76 -17.14 30.01 39.76
C SER A 76 -18.39 30.63 39.14
N ALA A 77 -18.57 30.42 37.83
CA ALA A 77 -19.87 30.50 37.15
C ALA A 77 -20.02 29.30 36.20
N PRO A 78 -21.19 28.61 36.18
CA PRO A 78 -21.41 27.41 35.38
C PRO A 78 -21.81 27.80 33.95
N SER A 79 -20.97 27.48 32.98
CA SER A 79 -21.33 27.54 31.55
C SER A 79 -21.49 26.13 31.02
N SER A 80 -22.76 25.77 30.86
CA SER A 80 -23.39 24.79 29.97
C SER A 80 -22.48 23.80 29.21
N PRO A 81 -22.83 22.50 29.16
CA PRO A 81 -22.16 21.57 28.29
C PRO A 81 -22.33 22.02 26.84
N ARG A 82 -21.27 22.61 26.29
CA ARG A 82 -21.08 22.71 24.84
C ARG A 82 -21.20 21.27 24.33
N PRO A 83 -22.14 20.94 23.42
CA PRO A 83 -22.11 19.63 22.79
C PRO A 83 -20.73 19.51 22.18
N SER A 84 -19.98 18.53 22.72
CA SER A 84 -18.67 18.17 22.21
C SER A 84 -18.77 18.11 20.71
N ALA A 85 -17.93 18.87 20.04
CA ALA A 85 -17.67 18.71 18.65
C ALA A 85 -17.23 17.26 18.45
N ALA A 86 -18.18 16.38 18.15
CA ALA A 86 -17.92 15.17 17.41
C ALA A 86 -17.59 15.65 16.00
N THR A 87 -16.36 16.18 15.84
CA THR A 87 -15.65 16.09 14.57
C THR A 87 -15.54 14.60 14.30
N ALA A 88 -16.58 14.05 13.69
CA ALA A 88 -16.41 12.89 12.84
C ALA A 88 -15.24 13.26 11.94
N ARG A 89 -14.11 12.57 12.13
CA ARG A 89 -13.01 12.62 11.17
C ARG A 89 -13.63 12.12 9.87
N SER A 90 -14.10 13.04 9.04
CA SER A 90 -14.32 12.78 7.63
C SER A 90 -12.96 12.31 7.14
N LYS A 91 -12.82 10.99 6.98
CA LYS A 91 -11.71 10.38 6.26
C LYS A 91 -11.70 11.11 4.93
N ALA A 92 -10.70 11.98 4.74
CA ALA A 92 -10.58 12.81 3.55
C ALA A 92 -10.81 11.89 2.35
N ALA A 93 -11.85 12.18 1.56
CA ALA A 93 -12.17 11.37 0.41
C ALA A 93 -10.99 11.48 -0.55
N SER A 94 -10.20 10.41 -0.67
CA SER A 94 -9.16 10.33 -1.69
C SER A 94 -9.79 10.62 -3.06
N PRO A 95 -9.07 11.30 -3.96
CA PRO A 95 -9.59 11.58 -5.29
C PRO A 95 -10.13 10.30 -5.95
N ALA A 96 -11.27 10.43 -6.61
CA ALA A 96 -11.88 9.34 -7.36
C ALA A 96 -10.89 8.87 -8.43
N ALA A 97 -10.66 7.57 -8.51
CA ALA A 97 -9.76 7.00 -9.51
C ALA A 97 -10.54 6.68 -10.79
N ASP A 98 -9.96 7.01 -11.95
CA ASP A 98 -10.51 6.69 -13.27
C ASP A 98 -10.31 5.21 -13.61
N ALA A 99 -9.23 4.60 -13.11
CA ALA A 99 -8.94 3.18 -13.24
C ALA A 99 -8.52 2.59 -11.88
N THR A 100 -8.98 1.37 -11.58
CA THR A 100 -8.58 0.63 -10.38
C THR A 100 -8.03 -0.74 -10.76
N ILE A 101 -6.88 -1.09 -10.21
CA ILE A 101 -6.19 -2.36 -10.40
C ILE A 101 -6.11 -3.04 -9.04
N ALA A 102 -6.79 -4.18 -8.88
CA ALA A 102 -6.80 -4.93 -7.64
C ALA A 102 -5.85 -6.14 -7.75
N VAL A 103 -4.73 -6.08 -7.05
CA VAL A 103 -3.74 -7.15 -6.94
C VAL A 103 -4.01 -7.98 -5.69
N THR A 104 -4.09 -9.30 -5.83
CA THR A 104 -4.25 -10.26 -4.75
C THR A 104 -3.14 -11.29 -4.83
N ILE A 105 -2.52 -11.56 -3.69
CA ILE A 105 -1.48 -12.55 -3.50
C ILE A 105 -1.99 -13.55 -2.48
N ALA A 106 -2.10 -14.80 -2.91
CA ALA A 106 -2.59 -15.89 -2.09
C ALA A 106 -1.96 -17.20 -2.56
N ASP A 107 -1.56 -18.06 -1.61
CA ASP A 107 -1.01 -19.39 -1.90
C ASP A 107 0.19 -19.33 -2.88
N GLY A 108 1.02 -18.28 -2.76
CA GLY A 108 2.15 -18.03 -3.64
C GLY A 108 1.78 -17.64 -5.08
N LYS A 109 0.53 -17.31 -5.38
CA LYS A 109 0.06 -16.89 -6.71
C LYS A 109 -0.35 -15.42 -6.71
N VAL A 110 -0.01 -14.71 -7.78
CA VAL A 110 -0.47 -13.33 -8.03
C VAL A 110 -1.72 -13.34 -8.93
N ARG A 111 -2.67 -12.45 -8.63
CA ARG A 111 -3.87 -12.16 -9.43
C ARG A 111 -4.09 -10.65 -9.50
N PRO A 112 -4.34 -10.05 -10.68
CA PRO A 112 -4.19 -10.66 -12.00
C PRO A 112 -2.76 -11.16 -12.25
N ASN A 113 -2.58 -11.98 -13.28
CA ASN A 113 -1.29 -12.55 -13.66
C ASN A 113 -0.92 -12.05 -15.05
N ALA A 114 -0.11 -11.00 -15.10
CA ALA A 114 0.29 -10.27 -16.30
C ALA A 114 -0.88 -9.78 -17.18
N GLU A 115 -1.94 -9.23 -16.58
CA GLU A 115 -3.08 -8.68 -17.33
C GLU A 115 -2.78 -7.28 -17.89
N ASP A 116 -3.22 -6.99 -19.11
CA ASP A 116 -3.13 -5.67 -19.73
C ASP A 116 -4.24 -4.73 -19.25
N VAL A 117 -3.85 -3.61 -18.62
CA VAL A 117 -4.75 -2.54 -18.17
C VAL A 117 -4.53 -1.30 -19.02
N LYS A 118 -5.55 -0.90 -19.80
CA LYS A 118 -5.46 0.27 -20.70
C LYS A 118 -6.03 1.52 -20.04
N VAL A 119 -5.24 2.59 -20.04
CA VAL A 119 -5.65 3.91 -19.55
C VAL A 119 -5.24 5.00 -20.54
N LYS A 120 -5.97 6.12 -20.56
CA LYS A 120 -5.56 7.32 -21.26
C LYS A 120 -4.57 8.12 -20.42
N GLN A 121 -3.65 8.80 -21.08
CA GLN A 121 -2.78 9.77 -20.42
C GLN A 121 -3.59 10.79 -19.60
N GLY A 122 -3.14 11.08 -18.38
CA GLY A 122 -3.79 12.01 -17.46
C GLY A 122 -4.89 11.41 -16.59
N GLN A 123 -5.24 10.13 -16.76
CA GLN A 123 -6.17 9.45 -15.85
C GLN A 123 -5.52 9.12 -14.51
N THR A 124 -6.31 9.19 -13.43
CA THR A 124 -5.93 8.76 -12.10
C THR A 124 -6.06 7.23 -11.99
N VAL A 125 -4.94 6.55 -11.70
CA VAL A 125 -4.88 5.11 -11.50
C VAL A 125 -4.70 4.81 -10.02
N ARG A 126 -5.53 3.91 -9.50
CA ARG A 126 -5.40 3.36 -8.15
C ARG A 126 -5.02 1.89 -8.24
N VAL A 127 -3.97 1.51 -7.54
CA VAL A 127 -3.57 0.12 -7.39
C VAL A 127 -3.73 -0.27 -5.93
N THR A 128 -4.48 -1.33 -5.68
CA THR A 128 -4.69 -1.88 -4.34
C THR A 128 -4.06 -3.26 -4.30
N ILE A 129 -3.30 -3.57 -3.26
CA ILE A 129 -2.73 -4.89 -3.03
C ILE A 129 -3.34 -5.51 -1.77
N ARG A 130 -3.70 -6.80 -1.85
CA ARG A 130 -4.00 -7.69 -0.74
C ARG A 130 -3.06 -8.88 -0.79
N SER A 131 -2.54 -9.29 0.36
CA SER A 131 -1.58 -10.39 0.45
C SER A 131 -1.84 -11.23 1.70
N ASP A 132 -1.63 -12.54 1.60
CA ASP A 132 -1.60 -13.49 2.73
C ASP A 132 -0.22 -13.60 3.38
N VAL A 133 0.77 -12.88 2.84
CA VAL A 133 2.14 -12.73 3.35
C VAL A 133 2.59 -11.26 3.26
N ASP A 134 3.66 -10.88 3.96
CA ASP A 134 4.30 -9.58 3.75
C ASP A 134 4.84 -9.47 2.33
N GLU A 135 4.39 -8.46 1.59
CA GLU A 135 4.70 -8.28 0.18
C GLU A 135 4.47 -6.84 -0.25
N SER A 136 5.03 -6.44 -1.39
CA SER A 136 4.77 -5.11 -1.93
C SER A 136 4.66 -5.13 -3.45
N ILE A 137 3.95 -4.16 -4.02
CA ILE A 137 3.96 -3.91 -5.46
C ILE A 137 4.86 -2.73 -5.79
N HIS A 138 5.45 -2.78 -6.98
CA HIS A 138 6.16 -1.69 -7.61
C HIS A 138 5.52 -1.38 -8.97
N VAL A 139 5.21 -0.11 -9.22
CA VAL A 139 4.76 0.39 -10.53
C VAL A 139 5.96 1.00 -11.23
N HIS A 140 6.53 0.25 -12.18
CA HIS A 140 7.69 0.71 -12.93
C HIS A 140 7.36 1.98 -13.74
N GLY A 141 8.34 2.87 -13.89
CA GLY A 141 8.19 4.15 -14.60
C GLY A 141 7.45 5.25 -13.84
N TYR A 142 6.78 4.93 -12.72
CA TYR A 142 6.17 5.92 -11.83
C TYR A 142 6.81 5.95 -10.42
N ASP A 143 7.74 5.04 -10.14
CA ASP A 143 8.43 4.90 -8.85
C ASP A 143 7.45 4.85 -7.67
N LYS A 144 6.33 4.15 -7.86
CA LYS A 144 5.26 4.00 -6.87
C LYS A 144 5.29 2.61 -6.27
N THR A 145 5.13 2.56 -4.97
CA THR A 145 5.05 1.30 -4.21
C THR A 145 3.86 1.30 -3.27
N ALA A 146 3.33 0.10 -3.01
CA ALA A 146 2.36 -0.14 -1.95
C ALA A 146 2.71 -1.46 -1.24
N LYS A 147 2.77 -1.42 0.08
CA LYS A 147 3.04 -2.59 0.92
C LYS A 147 1.74 -3.18 1.45
N ALA A 148 1.66 -4.50 1.52
CA ALA A 148 0.60 -5.21 2.18
C ALA A 148 1.17 -6.26 3.12
N SER A 149 0.45 -6.47 4.22
CA SER A 149 0.70 -7.52 5.20
C SER A 149 -0.60 -8.32 5.39
N PRO A 150 -0.57 -9.50 6.02
CA PRO A 150 -1.77 -10.29 6.25
C PRO A 150 -2.85 -9.49 7.00
N GLY A 151 -4.00 -9.28 6.36
CA GLY A 151 -5.11 -8.49 6.91
C GLY A 151 -4.98 -6.97 6.75
N GLU A 152 -3.85 -6.47 6.26
CA GLU A 152 -3.59 -5.05 6.03
C GLU A 152 -3.32 -4.78 4.53
N PRO A 153 -4.33 -4.35 3.75
CA PRO A 153 -4.15 -4.04 2.35
C PRO A 153 -3.36 -2.75 2.13
N GLY A 154 -2.53 -2.76 1.10
CA GLY A 154 -1.82 -1.58 0.60
C GLY A 154 -2.56 -0.88 -0.52
N GLU A 155 -2.31 0.42 -0.69
CA GLU A 155 -2.84 1.19 -1.82
C GLU A 155 -1.82 2.23 -2.29
N VAL A 156 -1.73 2.43 -3.59
CA VAL A 156 -1.08 3.59 -4.20
C VAL A 156 -1.96 4.20 -5.29
N THR A 157 -1.99 5.52 -5.36
CA THR A 157 -2.73 6.28 -6.37
C THR A 157 -1.77 7.24 -7.07
N PHE A 158 -1.85 7.32 -8.39
CA PHE A 158 -1.01 8.20 -9.22
C PHE A 158 -1.74 8.61 -10.49
N THR A 159 -1.27 9.68 -11.13
CA THR A 159 -1.74 10.08 -12.45
C THR A 159 -0.92 9.36 -13.50
N ALA A 160 -1.56 8.76 -14.52
CA ALA A 160 -0.87 8.14 -15.64
C ALA A 160 -0.44 9.21 -16.66
N ASP A 161 0.55 10.04 -16.32
CA ASP A 161 1.00 11.16 -17.15
C ASP A 161 2.11 10.81 -18.17
N VAL A 162 2.69 9.61 -18.10
CA VAL A 162 3.71 9.14 -19.05
C VAL A 162 3.12 8.11 -19.99
N LYS A 163 3.27 8.30 -21.30
CA LYS A 163 2.83 7.32 -22.31
C LYS A 163 3.79 6.14 -22.36
N GLY A 164 3.26 4.94 -22.59
CA GLY A 164 4.08 3.73 -22.70
C GLY A 164 3.39 2.50 -22.11
N VAL A 165 4.19 1.45 -21.90
CA VAL A 165 3.78 0.23 -21.21
C VAL A 165 4.62 0.11 -19.94
N PHE A 166 3.95 0.00 -18.80
CA PHE A 166 4.57 -0.02 -17.48
C PHE A 166 4.19 -1.28 -16.75
N GLU A 167 5.15 -1.95 -16.14
CA GLU A 167 4.91 -3.19 -15.42
C GLU A 167 4.53 -2.88 -13.97
N ILE A 168 3.55 -3.64 -13.46
CA ILE A 168 3.19 -3.68 -12.05
C ILE A 168 3.61 -5.05 -11.54
N GLU A 169 4.67 -5.08 -10.73
CA GLU A 169 5.32 -6.31 -10.25
C GLU A 169 5.27 -6.38 -8.72
N THR A 170 5.22 -7.59 -8.17
CA THR A 170 5.46 -7.83 -6.74
C THR A 170 6.97 -7.78 -6.45
N HIS A 171 7.40 -7.03 -5.45
CA HIS A 171 8.82 -6.80 -5.16
C HIS A 171 9.53 -8.04 -4.60
N GLU A 172 8.96 -8.70 -3.58
CA GLU A 172 9.64 -9.80 -2.90
C GLU A 172 9.57 -11.09 -3.75
N SER A 173 8.42 -11.33 -4.38
CA SER A 173 8.20 -12.52 -5.21
C SER A 173 8.63 -12.37 -6.68
N ALA A 174 8.95 -11.16 -7.17
CA ALA A 174 9.26 -10.86 -8.57
C ALA A 174 8.24 -11.42 -9.59
N LYS A 175 6.93 -11.27 -9.30
CA LYS A 175 5.82 -11.76 -10.13
C LYS A 175 5.09 -10.59 -10.78
N LEU A 176 4.92 -10.70 -12.10
CA LEU A 176 4.20 -9.70 -12.87
C LEU A 176 2.68 -9.79 -12.63
N ALA A 177 2.11 -8.75 -12.03
CA ALA A 177 0.67 -8.66 -11.78
C ALA A 177 -0.07 -8.13 -13.00
N ALA A 178 0.39 -7.01 -13.57
CA ALA A 178 -0.28 -6.34 -14.69
C ALA A 178 0.69 -5.51 -15.55
N LYS A 179 0.27 -5.21 -16.77
CA LYS A 179 0.89 -4.23 -17.67
C LYS A 179 -0.03 -3.05 -17.85
N LEU A 180 0.37 -1.88 -17.37
CA LEU A 180 -0.34 -0.63 -17.56
C LEU A 180 0.04 -0.01 -18.91
N ILE A 181 -0.92 0.04 -19.83
CA ILE A 181 -0.77 0.61 -21.17
C ILE A 181 -1.38 2.01 -21.15
N VAL A 182 -0.53 3.04 -21.29
CA VAL A 182 -0.92 4.45 -21.29
C VAL A 182 -0.83 5.01 -22.71
N SER A 183 -1.99 5.39 -23.28
CA SER A 183 -2.13 5.93 -24.65
C SER A 183 -2.51 7.41 -24.69
#